data_AF-A0AAE7A7X8-F1
#
_entry.id   AF-A0AAE7A7X8-F1
#
_cell.length_a   1.000
_cell.length_b   1.000
_cell.length_c   1.000
_cell.angle_alpha   90.00
_cell.angle_beta   90.00
_cell.angle_gamma   90.00
#
_symmetry.space_group_name_H-M   'P 1'
#
loop_
_entity.id
_entity.type
_entity.pdbx_description
1 polymer ?
#
loop_
_entity_poly.entity_id
_entity_poly.type
_entity_poly.pdbx_seq_one_letter_code
_entity_poly.pdbx_strand_id
1 'polypeptide(L)'
;MPTEKQKAYHVGEGSEGEHVITFASSSAQARREGGNELNLAFEEVSFCRRAPWADEFAGQSFIPAKAYHDQGWWLYCNNCETPLYEDAEDDEGNPLTLIYAGRHAYCDQDCKDLRDKLIADANAKGESFKVRVLAERPDLTFGEFKIGYPWIVMSTTFKFPGCQYGGSVRDQEDNGDLTWYVAQGDKAAWDFYQQERAA
;
A
#
# COMPACT_ATOMS: atom_id res chain seq x y z
N MET A 1 -15.62 -7.34 25.03
CA MET A 1 -14.96 -8.64 25.23
C MET A 1 -13.51 -8.32 25.58
N PRO A 2 -12.90 -8.89 26.63
CA PRO A 2 -11.49 -8.67 26.87
C PRO A 2 -10.73 -9.28 25.69
N THR A 3 -10.11 -8.43 24.87
CA THR A 3 -9.29 -8.85 23.74
C THR A 3 -8.13 -9.65 24.31
N GLU A 4 -8.11 -10.96 24.05
CA GLU A 4 -6.96 -11.78 24.46
C GLU A 4 -5.69 -11.15 23.92
N LYS A 5 -4.66 -11.06 24.76
CA LYS A 5 -3.39 -10.46 24.38
C LYS A 5 -2.82 -11.23 23.19
N GLN A 6 -2.79 -10.58 22.03
CA GLN A 6 -2.17 -11.15 20.84
C GLN A 6 -0.68 -11.40 21.09
N LYS A 7 -0.21 -12.51 20.54
CA LYS A 7 1.18 -12.97 20.60
C LYS A 7 1.72 -13.06 19.18
N ALA A 8 3.01 -12.80 19.01
CA ALA A 8 3.67 -12.93 17.73
C ALA A 8 4.05 -14.39 17.43
N TYR A 9 3.83 -14.77 16.18
CA TYR A 9 4.18 -16.06 15.61
C TYR A 9 4.92 -15.86 14.28
N HIS A 10 6.02 -16.59 14.10
CA HIS A 10 6.73 -16.73 12.83
C HIS A 10 6.12 -17.90 12.07
N VAL A 11 5.55 -17.60 10.92
CA VAL A 11 4.86 -18.51 10.02
C VAL A 11 5.60 -18.52 8.70
N GLY A 12 5.75 -19.67 8.05
CA GLY A 12 6.42 -19.72 6.75
C GLY A 12 6.42 -21.08 6.09
N GLU A 13 6.91 -21.08 4.86
CA GLU A 13 7.20 -22.26 4.05
C GLU A 13 8.70 -22.57 4.09
N GLY A 14 9.06 -23.80 4.48
CA GLY A 14 10.41 -24.34 4.41
C GLY A 14 11.54 -23.42 4.92
N SER A 15 12.75 -23.70 4.46
CA SER A 15 13.93 -22.83 4.67
C SER A 15 14.15 -21.81 3.56
N GLU A 16 13.56 -22.04 2.38
CA GLU A 16 13.76 -21.21 1.17
C GLU A 16 12.49 -20.47 0.74
N GLY A 17 11.36 -20.67 1.44
CA GLY A 17 10.08 -20.05 1.11
C GLY A 17 9.84 -18.73 1.85
N GLU A 18 8.68 -18.13 1.59
CA GLU A 18 8.27 -16.85 2.19
C GLU A 18 7.81 -17.02 3.64
N HIS A 19 8.20 -16.07 4.48
CA HIS A 19 7.97 -16.09 5.92
C HIS A 19 7.31 -14.79 6.37
N VAL A 20 6.46 -14.85 7.39
CA VAL A 20 5.76 -13.68 7.97
C VAL A 20 5.68 -13.76 9.49
N ILE A 21 5.63 -12.60 10.14
CA ILE A 21 5.23 -12.47 11.55
C ILE A 21 3.76 -12.09 11.61
N THR A 22 2.96 -12.90 12.31
CA THR A 22 1.53 -12.66 12.55
C THR A 22 1.21 -12.59 14.03
N PHE A 23 0.17 -11.82 14.37
CA PHE A 23 -0.27 -11.56 15.74
C PHE A 23 -1.61 -12.22 16.02
N ALA A 24 -1.61 -13.26 16.85
CA ALA A 24 -2.82 -14.04 17.12
C ALA A 24 -2.94 -14.44 18.60
N SER A 25 -4.16 -14.79 19.02
CA SER A 25 -4.42 -15.34 20.37
C SER A 25 -3.83 -16.74 20.55
N SER A 26 -3.78 -17.52 19.46
CA SER A 26 -3.36 -18.92 19.44
C SER A 26 -2.54 -19.27 18.20
N SER A 27 -1.76 -20.35 18.26
CA SER A 27 -0.97 -20.85 17.13
C SER A 27 -1.83 -21.31 15.95
N ALA A 28 -3.02 -21.88 16.22
CA ALA A 28 -3.92 -22.32 15.17
C ALA A 28 -4.48 -21.13 14.36
N GLN A 29 -4.81 -20.03 15.05
CA GLN A 29 -5.21 -18.77 14.41
C GLN A 29 -4.03 -18.18 13.62
N ALA A 30 -2.85 -18.08 14.23
CA ALA A 30 -1.65 -17.58 13.56
C ALA A 30 -1.31 -18.35 12.28
N ARG A 31 -1.37 -19.68 12.32
CA ARG A 31 -1.11 -20.52 11.15
C ARG A 31 -2.07 -20.23 10.00
N ARG A 32 -3.35 -20.03 10.30
CA ARG A 32 -4.37 -19.69 9.30
C ARG A 32 -4.15 -18.29 8.74
N GLU A 33 -3.95 -17.30 9.59
CA GLU A 33 -3.79 -15.90 9.18
C GLU A 33 -2.47 -15.67 8.44
N GLY A 34 -1.37 -16.20 8.97
CA GLY A 34 -0.06 -16.15 8.31
C GLY A 34 -0.02 -16.96 7.01
N GLY A 35 -0.69 -18.12 6.96
CA GLY A 35 -0.87 -18.86 5.71
C GLY A 35 -1.61 -18.05 4.66
N ASN A 36 -2.72 -17.40 5.03
CA ASN A 36 -3.46 -16.53 4.12
C ASN A 36 -2.62 -15.35 3.58
N GLU A 37 -1.79 -14.73 4.42
CA GLU A 37 -0.88 -13.65 3.99
C GLU A 37 0.11 -14.15 2.93
N LEU A 38 0.61 -15.37 3.11
CA LEU A 38 1.54 -16.04 2.19
C LEU A 38 0.84 -16.75 1.03
N ASN A 39 -0.48 -16.61 0.90
CA ASN A 39 -1.31 -17.34 -0.08
C ASN A 39 -1.14 -18.87 -0.04
N LEU A 40 -0.99 -19.42 1.17
CA LEU A 40 -0.85 -20.85 1.46
C LEU A 40 -2.12 -21.40 2.11
N ALA A 41 -2.49 -22.63 1.74
CA ALA A 41 -3.46 -23.42 2.50
C ALA A 41 -2.91 -23.80 3.89
N PHE A 42 -3.80 -24.18 4.79
CA PHE A 42 -3.43 -24.50 6.16
C PHE A 42 -2.41 -25.63 6.26
N GLU A 43 -2.48 -26.60 5.35
CA GLU A 43 -1.59 -27.76 5.25
C GLU A 43 -0.23 -27.41 4.61
N GLU A 44 -0.17 -26.36 3.79
CA GLU A 44 1.05 -25.92 3.07
C GLU A 44 2.01 -25.12 3.97
N VAL A 45 1.51 -24.57 5.09
CA VAL A 45 2.36 -23.89 6.08
C VAL A 45 3.35 -24.88 6.70
N SER A 46 4.64 -24.71 6.45
CA SER A 46 5.66 -25.64 6.96
C SER A 46 5.88 -25.50 8.47
N PHE A 47 5.84 -24.28 9.00
CA PHE A 47 5.97 -24.06 10.44
C PHE A 47 5.14 -22.87 10.93
N CYS A 48 4.77 -22.92 12.21
CA CYS A 48 4.18 -21.82 12.96
C CYS A 48 4.74 -21.88 14.39
N ARG A 49 5.67 -20.99 14.70
CA ARG A 49 6.39 -20.96 15.98
C ARG A 49 6.27 -19.60 16.65
N ARG A 50 6.43 -19.53 17.96
CA ARG A 50 6.43 -18.25 18.67
C ARG A 50 7.61 -17.39 18.23
N ALA A 51 7.36 -16.09 18.10
CA ALA A 51 8.38 -15.06 17.87
C ALA A 51 8.34 -14.01 18.99
N PRO A 52 8.76 -14.34 20.23
CA PRO A 52 8.54 -13.47 21.39
C PRO A 52 9.17 -12.08 21.25
N TRP A 53 10.25 -11.96 20.48
CA TRP A 53 10.90 -10.68 20.17
C TRP A 53 9.92 -9.67 19.56
N ALA A 54 8.89 -10.14 18.86
CA ALA A 54 7.92 -9.28 18.19
C ALA A 54 6.67 -9.00 19.04
N ASP A 55 6.50 -9.63 20.21
CA ASP A 55 5.30 -9.49 21.04
C ASP A 55 5.03 -8.01 21.43
N GLU A 56 6.06 -7.17 21.52
CA GLU A 56 5.94 -5.73 21.82
C GLU A 56 5.26 -4.91 20.71
N PHE A 57 5.25 -5.43 19.49
CA PHE A 57 4.63 -4.78 18.33
C PHE A 57 3.17 -5.19 18.13
N ALA A 58 2.61 -6.03 19.02
CA ALA A 58 1.22 -6.42 18.95
C ALA A 58 0.28 -5.20 19.01
N GLY A 59 -0.62 -5.09 18.03
CA GLY A 59 -1.54 -3.97 17.89
C GLY A 59 -0.96 -2.72 17.22
N GLN A 60 0.33 -2.73 16.86
CA GLN A 60 0.91 -1.70 16.00
C GLN A 60 0.59 -1.98 14.53
N SER A 61 0.65 -0.94 13.68
CA SER A 61 0.37 -1.07 12.25
C SER A 61 1.48 -1.81 11.49
N PHE A 62 2.69 -1.87 12.02
CA PHE A 62 3.82 -2.59 11.45
C PHE A 62 4.89 -2.88 12.52
N ILE A 63 5.75 -3.87 12.24
CA ILE A 63 7.01 -4.07 12.96
C ILE A 63 8.10 -3.24 12.25
N PRO A 64 8.90 -2.43 12.95
CA PRO A 64 9.97 -1.65 12.33
C PRO A 64 10.97 -2.54 11.58
N ALA A 65 11.43 -2.09 10.41
CA ALA A 65 12.39 -2.83 9.59
C ALA A 65 13.65 -3.20 10.39
N LYS A 66 14.17 -2.28 11.21
CA LYS A 66 15.32 -2.55 12.07
C LYS A 66 15.09 -3.73 13.03
N ALA A 67 13.88 -3.88 13.57
CA ALA A 67 13.59 -4.96 14.52
C ALA A 67 13.60 -6.34 13.84
N TYR A 68 13.22 -6.43 12.57
CA TYR A 68 13.40 -7.64 11.76
C TYR A 68 14.88 -7.96 11.54
N HIS A 69 15.66 -6.95 11.12
CA HIS A 69 17.08 -7.12 10.83
C HIS A 69 17.88 -7.54 12.06
N ASP A 70 17.60 -6.94 13.22
CA ASP A 70 18.18 -7.32 14.53
C ASP A 70 17.86 -8.77 14.94
N GLN A 71 16.94 -9.44 14.26
CA GLN A 71 16.54 -10.85 14.48
C GLN A 71 17.02 -11.77 13.34
N GLY A 72 17.94 -11.29 12.49
CA GLY A 72 18.54 -12.05 11.40
C GLY A 72 17.66 -12.20 10.17
N TRP A 73 16.62 -11.38 10.03
CA TRP A 73 15.85 -11.32 8.79
C TRP A 73 16.57 -10.44 7.79
N TRP A 74 16.67 -10.91 6.56
CA TRP A 74 17.08 -10.08 5.44
C TRP A 74 15.86 -9.27 4.94
N LEU A 75 16.12 -8.09 4.40
CA LEU A 75 15.09 -7.16 3.93
C LEU A 75 15.35 -6.80 2.47
N TYR A 76 14.45 -6.02 1.85
CA TYR A 76 14.70 -5.41 0.55
C TYR A 76 14.80 -3.89 0.69
N CYS A 77 15.71 -3.29 -0.07
CA CYS A 77 15.72 -1.85 -0.25
C CYS A 77 14.39 -1.41 -0.88
N ASN A 78 13.67 -0.50 -0.22
CA ASN A 78 12.36 -0.03 -0.66
C ASN A 78 12.42 0.92 -1.89
N ASN A 79 13.59 1.04 -2.53
CA ASN A 79 13.81 1.83 -3.73
C ASN A 79 14.34 0.97 -4.89
N CYS A 80 15.50 0.33 -4.72
CA CYS A 80 16.16 -0.44 -5.77
C CYS A 80 15.96 -1.96 -5.68
N GLU A 81 15.23 -2.44 -4.68
CA GLU A 81 14.94 -3.87 -4.46
C GLU A 81 16.17 -4.75 -4.17
N THR A 82 17.35 -4.16 -3.95
CA THR A 82 18.54 -4.89 -3.51
C THR A 82 18.26 -5.60 -2.16
N PRO A 83 18.56 -6.91 -2.04
CA PRO A 83 18.50 -7.61 -0.76
C PRO A 83 19.49 -7.01 0.26
N LEU A 84 19.02 -6.79 1.47
CA LEU A 84 19.76 -6.21 2.59
C LEU A 84 19.97 -7.29 3.65
N TYR A 85 21.10 -7.98 3.54
CA TYR A 85 21.61 -8.90 4.55
C TYR A 85 22.26 -8.12 5.72
N GLU A 86 22.64 -8.82 6.79
CA GLU A 86 23.39 -8.21 7.91
C GLU A 86 24.78 -7.73 7.46
N ASP A 87 25.39 -8.45 6.53
CA ASP A 87 26.70 -8.24 5.93
C ASP A 87 26.61 -7.69 4.50
N ALA A 88 25.54 -6.93 4.19
CA ALA A 88 25.40 -6.36 2.85
C ALA A 88 26.54 -5.38 2.55
N GLU A 89 27.17 -5.55 1.39
CA GLU A 89 28.30 -4.75 0.90
C GLU A 89 27.91 -3.98 -0.37
N ASP A 90 28.61 -2.88 -0.65
CA ASP A 90 28.56 -2.19 -1.94
C ASP A 90 29.38 -2.95 -3.02
N ASP A 91 29.36 -2.42 -4.24
CA ASP A 91 30.11 -2.99 -5.38
C ASP A 91 31.64 -3.00 -5.17
N GLU A 92 32.14 -2.26 -4.18
CA GLU A 92 33.56 -2.16 -3.81
C GLU A 92 33.92 -3.06 -2.61
N GLY A 93 32.95 -3.78 -2.04
CA GLY A 93 33.13 -4.65 -0.87
C GLY A 93 33.15 -3.89 0.46
N ASN A 94 32.65 -2.65 0.51
CA ASN A 94 32.50 -1.92 1.76
C ASN A 94 31.14 -2.24 2.40
N PRO A 95 31.05 -2.38 3.74
CA PRO A 95 29.77 -2.58 4.41
C PRO A 95 28.78 -1.44 4.15
N LEU A 96 27.54 -1.78 3.79
CA LEU A 96 26.48 -0.81 3.57
C LEU A 96 26.05 -0.16 4.89
N THR A 97 25.86 1.16 4.85
CA THR A 97 25.21 1.88 5.94
C THR A 97 23.70 1.91 5.70
N LEU A 98 23.02 0.86 6.16
CA LEU A 98 21.57 0.72 5.99
C LEU A 98 20.80 1.84 6.69
N ILE A 99 19.84 2.42 5.98
CA ILE A 99 18.94 3.44 6.52
C ILE A 99 17.59 2.81 6.83
N TYR A 100 17.13 2.93 8.08
CA TYR A 100 15.82 2.43 8.52
C TYR A 100 14.81 3.56 8.65
N ALA A 101 13.64 3.42 8.01
CA ALA A 101 12.54 4.37 8.11
C ALA A 101 11.21 3.63 8.29
N GLY A 102 10.76 3.49 9.55
CA GLY A 102 9.51 2.79 9.87
C GLY A 102 9.57 1.31 9.44
N ARG A 103 8.64 0.91 8.57
CA ARG A 103 8.58 -0.46 7.99
C ARG A 103 9.53 -0.70 6.83
N HIS A 104 10.31 0.31 6.42
CA HIS A 104 11.16 0.26 5.24
C HIS A 104 12.64 0.35 5.61
N ALA A 105 13.48 -0.27 4.79
CA ALA A 105 14.93 -0.16 4.82
C ALA A 105 15.45 0.26 3.44
N TYR A 106 16.63 0.87 3.43
CA TYR A 106 17.31 1.35 2.23
C TYR A 106 18.80 1.00 2.31
N CYS A 107 19.42 0.71 1.16
CA CYS A 107 20.85 0.40 1.07
C CYS A 107 21.73 1.60 1.45
N ASP A 108 21.24 2.82 1.19
CA ASP A 108 21.95 4.07 1.44
C ASP A 108 20.95 5.25 1.54
N GLN A 109 21.50 6.45 1.79
CA GLN A 109 20.72 7.69 1.88
C GLN A 109 20.18 8.13 0.51
N ASP A 110 20.89 7.88 -0.59
CA ASP A 110 20.49 8.30 -1.93
C ASP A 110 19.22 7.56 -2.37
N CYS A 111 19.12 6.26 -2.09
CA CYS A 111 17.93 5.45 -2.33
C CYS A 111 16.74 5.91 -1.47
N LYS A 112 17.00 6.35 -0.24
CA LYS A 112 15.94 6.93 0.59
C LYS A 112 15.45 8.24 0.00
N ASP A 113 16.35 9.14 -0.36
CA ASP A 113 16.01 10.46 -0.90
C ASP A 113 15.30 10.35 -2.25
N LEU A 114 15.73 9.42 -3.11
CA LEU A 114 15.05 9.14 -4.38
C LEU A 114 13.63 8.63 -4.14
N ARG A 115 13.44 7.71 -3.19
CA ARG A 115 12.10 7.21 -2.85
C ARG A 115 11.20 8.29 -2.27
N ASP A 116 11.72 9.13 -1.38
CA ASP A 116 10.98 10.25 -0.80
C ASP A 116 10.58 11.26 -1.89
N LYS A 117 11.47 11.52 -2.85
CA LYS A 117 11.18 12.35 -4.02
C LYS A 117 10.09 11.74 -4.91
N LEU A 118 10.15 10.45 -5.22
CA LEU A 118 9.12 9.77 -6.01
C LEU A 118 7.73 9.86 -5.34
N ILE A 119 7.69 9.71 -4.01
CA ILE A 119 6.45 9.87 -3.24
C ILE A 119 5.97 11.33 -3.27
N ALA A 120 6.86 12.29 -3.08
CA ALA A 120 6.52 13.71 -3.15
C ALA A 120 5.99 14.12 -4.53
N ASP A 121 6.64 13.69 -5.60
CA ASP A 121 6.25 13.94 -6.98
C ASP A 121 4.88 13.30 -7.29
N ALA A 122 4.64 12.06 -6.84
CA ALA A 122 3.35 11.40 -6.98
C ALA A 122 2.23 12.15 -6.23
N ASN A 123 2.49 12.61 -5.01
CA ASN A 123 1.53 13.40 -4.24
C ASN A 123 1.24 14.75 -4.89
N ALA A 124 2.25 15.44 -5.42
CA ALA A 124 2.09 16.70 -6.14
C ALA A 124 1.27 16.53 -7.43
N LYS A 125 1.52 15.45 -8.20
CA LYS A 125 0.68 15.06 -9.34
C LYS A 125 -0.77 14.81 -8.89
N GLY A 126 -0.96 14.08 -7.80
CA GLY A 126 -2.26 13.79 -7.20
C GLY A 126 -3.09 15.04 -6.87
N GLU A 127 -2.47 16.01 -6.20
CA GLU A 127 -3.13 17.29 -5.89
C GLU A 127 -3.44 18.08 -7.16
N SER A 128 -2.54 18.05 -8.15
CA SER A 128 -2.77 18.71 -9.44
C SER A 128 -3.95 18.09 -10.20
N PHE A 129 -4.10 16.77 -10.16
CA PHE A 129 -5.27 16.07 -10.69
C PHE A 129 -6.55 16.54 -10.01
N LYS A 130 -6.57 16.58 -8.67
CA LYS A 130 -7.74 17.01 -7.89
C LYS A 130 -8.15 18.44 -8.20
N VAL A 131 -7.19 19.37 -8.29
CA VAL A 131 -7.47 20.77 -8.66
C VAL A 131 -8.12 20.85 -10.03
N ARG A 132 -7.61 20.12 -11.03
CA ARG A 132 -8.17 20.13 -12.39
C ARG A 132 -9.57 19.54 -12.45
N VAL A 133 -9.81 18.41 -11.78
CA VAL A 133 -11.13 17.77 -11.70
C VAL A 133 -12.18 18.73 -11.11
N LEU A 134 -11.84 19.40 -10.00
CA LEU A 134 -12.74 20.34 -9.34
C LEU A 134 -12.95 21.63 -10.17
N ALA A 135 -11.93 22.09 -10.89
CA ALA A 135 -12.03 23.25 -11.76
C ALA A 135 -12.88 22.98 -13.01
N GLU A 136 -12.77 21.79 -13.60
CA GLU A 136 -13.53 21.43 -14.80
C GLU A 136 -15.01 21.22 -14.49
N ARG A 137 -15.30 20.60 -13.33
CA ARG A 137 -16.67 20.22 -12.92
C ARG A 137 -16.99 20.60 -11.48
N PRO A 138 -17.04 21.90 -11.15
CA PRO A 138 -17.40 22.37 -9.81
C PRO A 138 -18.86 22.08 -9.44
N ASP A 139 -19.68 21.71 -10.43
CA ASP A 139 -21.10 21.37 -10.34
C ASP A 139 -21.36 19.95 -9.80
N LEU A 140 -20.34 19.08 -9.79
CA LEU A 140 -20.45 17.69 -9.38
C LEU A 140 -20.11 17.48 -7.90
N THR A 141 -20.70 16.45 -7.29
CA THR A 141 -20.33 16.00 -5.94
C THR A 141 -19.36 14.84 -6.06
N PHE A 142 -18.11 15.04 -5.64
CA PHE A 142 -17.06 14.02 -5.71
C PHE A 142 -17.00 13.17 -4.44
N GLY A 143 -16.64 11.90 -4.62
CA GLY A 143 -16.29 10.98 -3.54
C GLY A 143 -14.82 11.11 -3.11
N GLU A 144 -14.32 10.05 -2.49
CA GLU A 144 -12.91 9.99 -2.09
C GLU A 144 -11.99 9.99 -3.32
N PHE A 145 -11.00 10.88 -3.29
CA PHE A 145 -9.95 10.95 -4.30
C PHE A 145 -8.87 9.92 -3.97
N LYS A 146 -8.67 8.96 -4.88
CA LYS A 146 -7.55 8.02 -4.87
C LYS A 146 -6.41 8.66 -5.66
N ILE A 147 -5.58 9.43 -4.97
CA ILE A 147 -4.52 10.25 -5.55
C ILE A 147 -3.22 10.14 -4.75
N GLY A 148 -2.10 10.42 -5.39
CA GLY A 148 -0.78 10.34 -4.75
C GLY A 148 -0.37 8.92 -4.40
N TYR A 149 0.71 8.78 -3.64
CA TYR A 149 1.18 7.48 -3.17
C TYR A 149 0.12 6.82 -2.25
N PRO A 150 -0.19 5.51 -2.39
CA PRO A 150 0.45 4.51 -3.25
C PRO A 150 -0.32 4.25 -4.57
N TRP A 151 -1.23 5.14 -4.98
CA TRP A 151 -2.08 4.94 -6.14
C TRP A 151 -1.32 5.19 -7.44
N ILE A 152 -1.31 4.18 -8.32
CA ILE A 152 -0.73 4.28 -9.67
C ILE A 152 -1.63 5.12 -10.58
N VAL A 153 -2.95 4.88 -10.52
CA VAL A 153 -3.95 5.58 -11.35
C VAL A 153 -4.76 6.52 -10.46
N MET A 154 -4.65 7.82 -10.75
CA MET A 154 -5.41 8.85 -10.06
C MET A 154 -6.88 8.78 -10.47
N SER A 155 -7.78 8.71 -9.49
CA SER A 155 -9.21 8.60 -9.77
C SER A 155 -10.10 9.15 -8.66
N THR A 156 -11.30 9.55 -9.03
CA THR A 156 -12.40 9.78 -8.09
C THR A 156 -13.73 9.39 -8.70
N THR A 157 -14.71 9.11 -7.85
CA THR A 157 -16.10 8.93 -8.26
C THR A 157 -16.87 10.23 -8.10
N PHE A 158 -17.95 10.40 -8.85
CA PHE A 158 -18.80 11.58 -8.73
C PHE A 158 -20.28 11.24 -8.84
N LYS A 159 -21.10 12.12 -8.28
CA LYS A 159 -22.56 12.14 -8.35
C LYS A 159 -23.01 13.46 -8.97
N PHE A 160 -24.16 13.41 -9.64
CA PHE A 160 -24.84 14.56 -10.23
C PHE A 160 -26.35 14.47 -9.96
N PRO A 161 -27.09 15.58 -10.08
CA PRO A 161 -28.54 15.58 -9.89
C PRO A 161 -29.24 14.53 -10.76
N GLY A 162 -30.11 13.71 -10.15
CA GLY A 162 -30.87 12.68 -10.86
C GLY A 162 -30.11 11.38 -11.15
N CYS A 163 -28.84 11.24 -10.78
CA CYS A 163 -28.11 9.99 -10.98
C CYS A 163 -28.52 8.89 -9.97
N GLN A 164 -28.58 7.65 -10.43
CA GLN A 164 -28.69 6.46 -9.58
C GLN A 164 -27.30 5.97 -9.14
N TYR A 165 -26.36 5.86 -10.06
CA TYR A 165 -25.00 5.33 -9.85
C TYR A 165 -23.92 6.41 -9.94
N GLY A 166 -24.06 7.40 -10.83
CA GLY A 166 -23.10 8.48 -11.06
C GLY A 166 -22.03 8.10 -12.08
N GLY A 167 -20.79 8.50 -11.80
CA GLY A 167 -19.66 8.28 -12.70
C GLY A 167 -18.30 8.27 -12.00
N SER A 168 -17.24 8.19 -12.79
CA SER A 168 -15.87 8.33 -12.32
C SER A 168 -15.03 9.12 -13.30
N VAL A 169 -14.04 9.85 -12.78
CA VAL A 169 -13.00 10.49 -13.58
C VAL A 169 -11.64 9.89 -13.21
N ARG A 170 -10.80 9.66 -14.20
CA ARG A 170 -9.49 9.04 -14.04
C ARG A 170 -8.48 9.67 -14.99
N ASP A 171 -7.23 9.71 -14.56
CA ASP A 171 -6.08 9.93 -15.44
C ASP A 171 -5.54 8.54 -15.82
N GLN A 172 -6.07 7.99 -16.92
CA GLN A 172 -5.84 6.58 -17.26
C GLN A 172 -4.45 6.34 -17.87
N GLU A 173 -3.87 7.35 -18.51
CA GLU A 173 -2.62 7.23 -19.27
C GLU A 173 -1.42 7.89 -18.56
N ASP A 174 -1.61 8.42 -17.34
CA ASP A 174 -0.62 9.28 -16.62
C ASP A 174 -0.10 10.42 -17.51
N ASN A 175 -0.91 10.85 -18.48
CA ASN A 175 -0.60 11.92 -19.42
C ASN A 175 -1.24 13.25 -18.99
N GLY A 176 -2.08 13.21 -17.94
CA GLY A 176 -2.79 14.35 -17.40
C GLY A 176 -4.22 14.50 -17.95
N ASP A 177 -4.66 13.72 -18.92
CA ASP A 177 -5.99 13.88 -19.51
C ASP A 177 -7.06 13.30 -18.57
N LEU A 178 -8.15 14.06 -18.39
CA LEU A 178 -9.27 13.65 -17.55
C LEU A 178 -10.26 12.83 -18.37
N THR A 179 -10.26 11.52 -18.14
CA THR A 179 -11.21 10.60 -18.76
C THR A 179 -12.45 10.47 -17.89
N TRP A 180 -13.56 11.05 -18.35
CA TRP A 180 -14.86 11.02 -17.68
C TRP A 180 -15.69 9.83 -18.13
N TYR A 181 -16.14 9.03 -17.17
CA TYR A 181 -17.05 7.91 -17.39
C TYR A 181 -18.34 8.10 -16.62
N VAL A 182 -19.48 7.91 -17.28
CA VAL A 182 -20.81 7.90 -16.68
C VAL A 182 -21.37 6.49 -16.77
N ALA A 183 -21.97 6.01 -15.68
CA ALA A 183 -22.63 4.71 -15.67
C ALA A 183 -23.68 4.63 -16.78
N GLN A 184 -23.72 3.52 -17.52
CA GLN A 184 -24.63 3.35 -18.66
C GLN A 184 -26.11 3.56 -18.27
N GLY A 185 -26.50 3.16 -17.06
CA GLY A 185 -27.85 3.35 -16.52
C GLY A 185 -28.23 4.81 -16.28
N ASP A 186 -27.26 5.71 -16.14
CA ASP A 186 -27.49 7.13 -15.87
C ASP A 186 -27.28 8.04 -17.09
N LYS A 187 -27.01 7.47 -18.29
CA LYS A 187 -26.74 8.29 -19.50
C LYS A 187 -27.86 9.28 -19.82
N ALA A 188 -29.12 8.84 -19.75
CA ALA A 188 -30.26 9.74 -20.03
C ALA A 188 -30.36 10.89 -19.01
N ALA A 189 -30.14 10.59 -17.72
CA ALA A 189 -30.12 11.61 -16.67
C ALA A 189 -28.94 12.57 -16.85
N TRP A 190 -27.79 12.06 -17.28
CA TRP A 190 -26.61 12.88 -17.58
C TRP A 190 -26.84 13.81 -18.76
N ASP A 191 -27.40 13.31 -19.86
CA ASP A 191 -27.67 14.13 -21.05
C ASP A 191 -28.66 15.25 -20.72
N PHE A 192 -29.69 14.97 -19.91
CA PHE A 192 -30.63 15.98 -19.41
C PHE A 192 -29.91 17.03 -18.55
N TYR A 193 -29.12 16.59 -17.58
CA TYR A 193 -28.35 17.48 -16.71
C TYR A 193 -27.38 18.38 -17.49
N GLN A 194 -26.73 17.84 -18.52
CA GLN A 194 -25.81 18.60 -19.37
C GLN A 194 -26.53 19.64 -20.24
N GLN A 195 -27.75 19.34 -20.69
CA GLN A 195 -28.61 20.32 -21.39
C GLN A 195 -29.02 21.47 -20.45
N GLU A 196 -29.44 21.15 -19.23
CA GLU A 196 -29.81 22.18 -18.24
C GLU A 196 -28.62 23.07 -17.85
N ARG A 197 -27.42 22.50 -17.77
CA ARG A 197 -26.20 23.27 -17.47
C ARG A 197 -25.80 24.22 -18.60
N ALA A 198 -26.13 23.89 -19.85
CA ALA A 198 -25.77 24.69 -21.02
C ALA A 198 -26.77 25.82 -21.32
N ALA A 199 -27.93 25.82 -20.67
CA ALA A 199 -28.98 26.83 -20.79
C ALA A 199 -28.76 28.01 -19.83
#